data_AF-A0A2Z5FUI8-F1
#
_entry.id   AF-A0A2Z5FUI8-F1
#
_cell.length_a   1.000
_cell.length_b   1.000
_cell.length_c   1.000
_cell.angle_alpha   90.00
_cell.angle_beta   90.00
_cell.angle_gamma   90.00
#
_symmetry.space_group_name_H-M   'P 1'
#
loop_
_entity.id
_entity.type
_entity.pdbx_description
1 polymer ?
#
loop_
_entity_poly.entity_id
_entity_poly.type
_entity_poly.pdbx_seq_one_letter_code
_entity_poly.pdbx_strand_id
1 'polypeptide(L)'
;MLHSECAVGLEVGGYNERPDWPKLGPSLLVAASMILAIRTAKWAARHDERLSNLDLAVEIDYAVSMAGAVLSKLMAKNDAIFPQRKEPWYQATDEDTPK
;
A
#
# COMPACT_ATOMS: atom_id res chain seq x y z
N MET A 1 7.70 49.06 -2.74
CA MET A 1 6.34 48.54 -2.52
C MET A 1 6.02 47.62 -3.69
N LEU A 2 6.15 46.32 -3.47
CA LEU A 2 5.50 45.22 -4.20
C LEU A 2 5.76 43.99 -3.33
N HIS A 3 4.73 43.59 -2.59
CA HIS A 3 4.71 42.40 -1.75
C HIS A 3 4.86 41.18 -2.66
N SER A 4 6.02 40.52 -2.60
CA SER A 4 6.18 39.18 -3.13
C SER A 4 5.57 38.23 -2.10
N GLU A 5 4.51 37.54 -2.49
CA GLU A 5 3.86 36.49 -1.73
C GLU A 5 4.89 35.39 -1.42
N CYS A 6 5.50 35.45 -0.22
CA CYS A 6 6.29 34.35 0.30
C CYS A 6 5.31 33.22 0.62
N ALA A 7 5.17 32.27 -0.31
CA ALA A 7 4.67 30.95 0.01
C ALA A 7 5.43 30.47 1.25
N VAL A 8 4.71 30.18 2.34
CA VAL A 8 5.28 29.61 3.56
C VAL A 8 5.73 28.19 3.21
N GLY A 9 6.91 28.07 2.61
CA GLY A 9 7.52 26.81 2.25
C GLY A 9 8.03 26.17 3.52
N LEU A 10 7.30 25.18 4.03
CA LEU A 10 7.75 24.34 5.14
C LEU A 10 9.18 23.84 4.82
N GLU A 11 10.14 24.15 5.70
CA GLU A 11 11.52 23.71 5.51
C GLU A 11 11.61 22.19 5.62
N VAL A 12 12.19 21.54 4.61
CA VAL A 12 12.41 20.09 4.61
C VAL A 12 13.58 19.79 5.53
N GLY A 13 13.29 19.17 6.69
CA GLY A 13 14.30 18.77 7.67
C GLY A 13 15.09 17.52 7.27
N GLY A 14 14.59 16.75 6.29
CA GLY A 14 15.28 15.59 5.73
C GLY A 14 14.32 14.61 5.04
N TYR A 15 14.79 13.38 4.83
CA TYR A 15 14.01 12.31 4.20
C TYR A 15 13.99 11.06 5.06
N ASN A 16 12.80 10.49 5.26
CA ASN A 16 12.63 9.17 5.85
C ASN A 16 12.48 8.13 4.74
N GLU A 17 13.08 6.96 4.91
CA GLU A 17 12.80 5.81 4.07
C GLU A 17 11.47 5.20 4.50
N ARG A 18 10.54 5.08 3.55
CA ARG A 18 9.27 4.40 3.77
C ARG A 18 8.98 3.44 2.63
N PRO A 19 8.23 2.36 2.89
CA PRO A 19 7.80 1.45 1.84
C PRO A 19 7.11 2.16 0.69
N ASP A 20 7.54 1.85 -0.54
CA ASP A 20 6.95 2.38 -1.76
C ASP A 20 5.71 1.54 -2.14
N TRP A 21 4.57 1.85 -1.51
CA TRP A 21 3.31 1.13 -1.72
C TRP A 21 2.89 0.98 -3.19
N PRO A 22 3.00 2.01 -4.05
CA PRO A 22 2.76 1.86 -5.49
C PRO A 22 3.61 0.76 -6.15
N LYS A 23 4.88 0.64 -5.78
CA LYS A 23 5.77 -0.41 -6.31
C LYS A 23 5.51 -1.78 -5.68
N LEU A 24 4.88 -1.84 -4.51
CA LEU A 24 4.47 -3.09 -3.86
C LEU A 24 3.14 -3.65 -4.41
N GLY A 25 2.34 -2.82 -5.07
CA GLY A 25 1.05 -3.20 -5.66
C GLY A 25 1.11 -4.47 -6.52
N PRO A 26 2.03 -4.57 -7.51
CA PRO A 26 2.16 -5.77 -8.34
C PRO A 26 2.46 -7.04 -7.55
N SER A 27 3.32 -6.97 -6.53
CA SER A 27 3.65 -8.13 -5.67
C SER A 27 2.43 -8.61 -4.89
N LEU A 28 1.63 -7.68 -4.36
CA LEU A 28 0.41 -8.02 -3.62
C LEU A 28 -0.64 -8.65 -4.55
N LEU A 29 -0.81 -8.11 -5.76
CA LEU A 29 -1.71 -8.66 -6.77
C LEU A 29 -1.32 -10.10 -7.14
N VAL A 30 -0.05 -10.35 -7.45
CA VAL A 30 0.44 -11.69 -7.82
C VAL A 30 0.25 -12.68 -6.67
N ALA A 31 0.57 -12.29 -5.44
CA ALA A 31 0.38 -13.14 -4.26
C ALA A 31 -1.10 -13.48 -4.05
N ALA A 32 -2.00 -12.50 -4.15
CA ALA A 32 -3.44 -12.72 -4.04
C ALA A 32 -3.97 -13.63 -5.17
N SER A 33 -3.56 -13.39 -6.42
CA SER A 33 -3.93 -14.24 -7.56
C SER A 33 -3.45 -15.68 -7.39
N MET A 34 -2.25 -15.89 -6.84
CA MET A 34 -1.73 -17.23 -6.56
C MET A 34 -2.56 -17.94 -5.48
N ILE A 35 -2.89 -17.26 -4.37
CA ILE A 35 -3.74 -17.82 -3.31
C ILE A 35 -5.12 -18.18 -3.87
N LEU A 36 -5.72 -17.28 -4.65
CA LEU A 36 -7.01 -17.50 -5.29
C LEU A 36 -6.96 -18.72 -6.22
N ALA A 37 -5.94 -18.82 -7.08
CA ALA A 37 -5.78 -19.94 -8.01
C ALA A 37 -5.65 -21.28 -7.27
N ILE A 38 -4.85 -21.34 -6.20
CA ILE A 38 -4.70 -22.56 -5.38
C ILE A 38 -6.02 -22.96 -4.73
N ARG A 39 -6.76 -22.00 -4.16
CA ARG A 39 -8.02 -22.27 -3.45
C ARG A 39 -9.17 -22.66 -4.37
N THR A 40 -9.20 -22.08 -5.57
CA THR A 40 -10.24 -22.35 -6.57
C THR A 40 -9.87 -23.46 -7.55
N ALA A 41 -8.66 -24.03 -7.49
CA ALA A 41 -8.18 -25.08 -8.41
C ALA A 41 -9.11 -26.31 -8.50
N LYS A 42 -9.87 -26.60 -7.46
CA LYS A 42 -10.80 -27.74 -7.41
C LYS A 42 -12.22 -27.40 -7.88
N TRP A 43 -12.50 -26.14 -8.14
CA TRP A 43 -13.82 -25.70 -8.54
C TRP A 43 -14.02 -26.03 -10.02
N ALA A 44 -15.15 -26.64 -10.36
CA ALA A 44 -15.51 -26.81 -11.76
C ALA A 44 -15.61 -25.42 -12.42
N ALA A 45 -15.04 -25.26 -13.62
CA ALA A 45 -15.17 -24.02 -14.36
C ALA A 45 -16.66 -23.75 -14.62
N ARG A 46 -17.21 -22.74 -13.95
CA ARG A 46 -18.59 -22.29 -14.11
C ARG A 46 -18.56 -20.92 -14.77
N HIS A 47 -19.23 -20.80 -15.90
CA HIS A 47 -19.48 -19.49 -16.49
C HIS A 47 -20.68 -18.88 -15.76
N ASP A 48 -20.47 -17.72 -15.14
CA ASP A 48 -21.55 -16.91 -14.59
C ASP A 48 -21.70 -15.66 -15.45
N GLU A 49 -22.75 -15.65 -16.27
CA GLU A 49 -23.08 -14.56 -17.19
C GLU A 49 -23.36 -13.23 -16.46
N ARG A 50 -23.72 -13.29 -15.17
CA ARG A 50 -24.05 -12.13 -14.35
C ARG A 50 -22.93 -11.70 -13.42
N LEU A 51 -21.78 -12.40 -13.41
CA LEU A 51 -20.67 -12.16 -12.49
C LEU A 51 -21.10 -12.10 -11.01
N SER A 52 -22.16 -12.83 -10.67
CA SER A 52 -22.84 -12.80 -9.37
C SER A 52 -22.38 -13.90 -8.42
N ASN A 53 -21.31 -14.61 -8.75
CA ASN A 53 -20.80 -15.71 -7.97
C ASN A 53 -20.23 -15.20 -6.63
N LEU A 54 -21.10 -15.24 -5.60
CA LEU A 54 -20.78 -14.81 -4.24
C LEU A 54 -19.62 -15.61 -3.65
N ASP A 55 -19.52 -16.90 -3.96
CA ASP A 55 -18.42 -17.74 -3.46
C ASP A 55 -17.08 -17.26 -4.03
N LEU A 56 -17.04 -16.91 -5.32
CA LEU A 56 -15.83 -16.37 -5.94
C LEU A 56 -15.44 -15.00 -5.37
N ALA A 57 -16.43 -14.13 -5.13
CA ALA A 57 -16.18 -12.82 -4.51
C ALA A 57 -15.58 -12.98 -3.10
N VAL A 58 -16.14 -13.87 -2.28
CA VAL A 58 -15.61 -14.19 -0.93
C VAL A 58 -14.18 -14.74 -1.01
N GLU A 59 -13.88 -15.59 -1.98
CA GLU A 59 -12.53 -16.12 -2.17
C GLU A 59 -11.52 -15.06 -2.63
N ILE A 60 -11.94 -14.10 -3.45
CA ILE A 60 -11.11 -12.95 -3.83
C ILE A 60 -10.77 -12.12 -2.58
N ASP A 61 -11.76 -11.77 -1.76
CA ASP A 61 -11.56 -10.99 -0.53
C ASP A 61 -10.63 -11.72 0.44
N TYR A 62 -10.82 -13.03 0.60
CA TYR A 62 -9.95 -13.88 1.41
C TYR A 62 -8.51 -13.85 0.91
N ALA A 63 -8.30 -14.02 -0.41
CA ALA A 63 -6.97 -14.06 -1.00
C ALA A 63 -6.23 -12.71 -0.85
N VAL A 64 -6.93 -11.59 -1.06
CA VAL A 64 -6.39 -10.24 -0.85
C VAL A 64 -6.02 -10.03 0.62
N SER A 65 -6.91 -10.37 1.55
CA SER A 65 -6.68 -10.24 2.98
C SER A 65 -5.47 -11.06 3.45
N MET A 66 -5.35 -12.31 3.00
CA MET A 66 -4.23 -13.18 3.35
C MET A 66 -2.91 -12.66 2.77
N ALA A 67 -2.88 -12.26 1.50
CA ALA A 67 -1.69 -11.69 0.88
C ALA A 67 -1.23 -10.43 1.62
N GLY A 68 -2.17 -9.54 1.99
CA GLY A 68 -1.88 -8.33 2.75
C GLY A 68 -1.33 -8.61 4.14
N ALA A 69 -1.87 -9.61 4.84
CA ALA A 69 -1.38 -10.04 6.14
C ALA A 69 0.06 -10.59 6.06
N VAL A 70 0.37 -11.41 5.06
CA VAL A 70 1.73 -11.92 4.82
C VAL A 70 2.69 -10.79 4.50
N LEU A 71 2.33 -9.89 3.58
CA LEU A 71 3.15 -8.74 3.21
C LEU A 71 3.45 -7.86 4.44
N SER A 72 2.43 -7.55 5.24
CA SER A 72 2.58 -6.77 6.49
C SER A 72 3.55 -7.43 7.46
N LYS A 73 3.47 -8.76 7.64
CA LYS A 73 4.38 -9.51 8.51
C LYS A 73 5.82 -9.54 7.99
N LEU A 74 6.01 -9.59 6.68
CA LEU A 74 7.34 -9.55 6.07
C LEU A 74 7.97 -8.16 6.22
N MET A 75 7.22 -7.11 5.93
CA MET A 75 7.67 -5.72 6.09
C MET A 75 8.04 -5.40 7.54
N ALA A 76 7.26 -5.89 8.52
CA ALA A 76 7.58 -5.69 9.94
C ALA A 76 8.88 -6.38 10.39
N LYS A 77 9.36 -7.38 9.65
CA LYS A 77 10.60 -8.11 9.99
C LYS A 77 11.80 -7.67 9.17
N ASN A 78 11.60 -7.43 7.88
CA ASN A 78 12.64 -7.16 6.90
C ASN A 78 12.09 -6.13 5.89
N ASP A 79 11.90 -4.89 6.29
CA ASP A 79 11.43 -3.84 5.37
C ASP A 79 12.46 -3.53 4.27
N ALA A 80 13.76 -3.60 4.59
CA ALA A 80 14.86 -3.24 3.69
C ALA A 80 14.92 -4.02 2.36
N ILE A 81 14.30 -5.21 2.27
CA ILE A 81 14.24 -5.99 1.01
C ILE A 81 13.17 -5.48 0.05
N PHE A 82 12.25 -4.64 0.53
CA PHE A 82 11.16 -4.09 -0.24
C PHE A 82 11.54 -2.72 -0.84
N PRO A 83 10.96 -2.34 -2.00
CA PRO A 83 11.17 -1.02 -2.56
C PRO A 83 10.86 0.09 -1.56
N GLN A 84 11.83 0.98 -1.35
CA GLN A 84 11.70 2.14 -0.48
C GLN A 84 11.53 3.42 -1.31
N ARG A 85 10.83 4.40 -0.73
CA ARG A 85 10.70 5.77 -1.21
C ARG A 85 11.20 6.72 -0.14
N LYS A 86 11.92 7.76 -0.56
CA LYS A 86 12.32 8.87 0.29
C LYS A 86 11.13 9.81 0.45
N GLU A 87 10.57 9.90 1.64
CA GLU A 87 9.49 10.81 1.98
C GLU A 87 10.03 11.99 2.80
N PRO A 88 9.83 13.25 2.36
CA PRO A 88 10.31 14.40 3.10
C PRO A 88 9.58 14.51 4.43
N TRP A 89 10.32 14.87 5.48
CA TRP A 89 9.73 15.37 6.71
C TRP A 89 10.04 16.86 6.85
N TYR A 90 9.10 17.59 7.44
CA TYR A 90 9.16 19.05 7.57
C TYR A 90 9.55 19.41 9.01
N GLN A 91 10.45 20.37 9.14
CA GLN A 91 10.89 20.85 10.44
C GLN A 91 9.76 21.64 11.12
N ALA A 92 9.45 21.32 12.38
CA ALA A 92 8.51 22.10 13.17
C ALA A 92 9.08 23.51 13.37
N THR A 93 8.26 24.53 13.11
CA THR A 93 8.66 25.93 13.29
C THR A 93 8.25 26.41 14.68
N ASP A 94 8.88 27.47 15.19
CA ASP A 94 8.52 28.04 16.51
C ASP A 94 7.04 28.48 16.60
N GLU A 95 6.35 28.64 15.46
CA GLU A 95 4.90 28.90 15.38
C GLU A 95 4.02 27.66 15.71
N ASP A 96 4.56 26.44 15.65
CA ASP A 96 3.84 25.18 15.91
C ASP A 96 3.77 24.81 17.40
N THR A 97 4.38 25.61 18.27
CA THR A 97 4.34 25.41 19.74
C THR A 97 3.23 26.27 20.34
N PRO A 98 2.11 25.69 20.82
CA PRO A 98 1.08 26.49 21.49
C PRO A 98 1.66 27.10 22.78
N LYS A 99 1.55 28.44 22.89
CA LYS A 99 1.89 29.20 24.10
C LYS A 99 0.80 29.05 25.16
#